data_AF-A0A1I8GP28-F1
#
_entry.id   AF-A0A1I8GP28-F1
#
_cell.length_a   1.000
_cell.length_b   1.000
_cell.length_c   1.000
_cell.angle_alpha   90.00
_cell.angle_beta   90.00
_cell.angle_gamma   90.00
#
_symmetry.space_group_name_H-M   'P 1'
#
loop_
_entity.id
_entity.type
_entity.pdbx_description
1 polymer ?
#
loop_
_entity_poly.entity_id
_entity_poly.type
_entity_poly.pdbx_seq_one_letter_code
_entity_poly.pdbx_strand_id
1 'polypeptide(L)'
;NTIFVSKVADNSFDLPEANVLIQITSHGGSRRQEAQRLGRILRAKRGTGPGDEYNAYYYSLVSQDTAEMYFAEKRQRFLVNQGYAFKVVTRLPGMESEEGLGLSTKESQLQLLQQVLATSESDARDEEEPGQTASSGGGAMKKVQSAPAFQRRSATMASLSGADETVYTEFRSGQSAAK
;
A
#
# COMPACT_ATOMS: atom_id res chain seq x y z
N ASN A 1 11.83 20.78 7.82
CA ASN A 1 11.08 20.49 6.57
C ASN A 1 10.72 19.02 6.51
N THR A 2 9.80 18.55 7.35
CA THR A 2 9.42 17.14 7.44
C THR A 2 7.93 17.03 7.69
N ILE A 3 7.27 16.13 6.97
CA ILE A 3 5.87 15.80 7.18
C ILE A 3 5.74 14.29 7.31
N PHE A 4 4.90 13.84 8.23
CA PHE A 4 4.53 12.44 8.37
C PHE A 4 3.12 12.28 7.83
N VAL A 5 2.95 11.25 7.01
CA VAL A 5 1.66 10.91 6.40
C VAL A 5 1.37 9.44 6.60
N SER A 6 0.10 9.10 6.80
CA SER A 6 -0.36 7.71 6.87
C SER A 6 -0.69 7.16 5.48
N LYS A 7 -1.02 5.87 5.42
CA LYS A 7 -1.46 5.16 4.20
C LYS A 7 -2.59 5.88 3.45
N VAL A 8 -3.47 6.61 4.16
CA VAL A 8 -4.58 7.37 3.55
C VAL A 8 -4.10 8.45 2.58
N ALA A 9 -2.92 9.03 2.82
CA ALA A 9 -2.35 10.04 1.94
C ALA A 9 -1.90 9.48 0.58
N ASP A 10 -1.77 8.15 0.46
CA ASP A 10 -1.16 7.53 -0.72
C ASP A 10 -2.00 7.61 -1.98
N ASN A 11 -3.34 7.69 -1.83
CA ASN A 11 -4.26 7.74 -2.97
C ASN A 11 -4.54 9.17 -3.44
N SER A 12 -4.77 10.07 -2.48
CA SER A 12 -5.42 11.36 -2.73
C SER A 12 -4.51 12.57 -2.54
N PHE A 13 -3.26 12.38 -2.13
CA PHE A 13 -2.36 13.47 -1.79
C PHE A 13 -1.13 13.49 -2.68
N ASP A 14 -0.91 14.61 -3.38
CA ASP A 14 0.32 14.88 -4.12
C ASP A 14 1.22 15.82 -3.31
N LEU A 15 2.50 15.45 -3.20
CA LEU A 15 3.54 16.25 -2.57
C LEU A 15 4.53 16.73 -3.64
N PRO A 16 4.15 17.72 -4.49
CA PRO A 16 4.96 18.17 -5.61
C PRO A 16 6.29 18.82 -5.18
N GLU A 17 6.44 19.17 -3.90
CA GLU A 17 7.63 19.81 -3.35
C GLU A 17 8.54 18.87 -2.52
N ALA A 18 8.26 17.56 -2.44
CA ALA A 18 9.14 16.61 -1.75
C ALA A 18 10.31 16.14 -2.64
N ASN A 19 11.54 16.15 -2.14
CA ASN A 19 12.74 15.60 -2.84
C ASN A 19 13.12 14.21 -2.33
N VAL A 20 12.75 13.92 -1.07
CA VAL A 20 13.10 12.69 -0.37
C VAL A 20 11.81 12.08 0.15
N LEU A 21 11.59 10.81 -0.18
CA LEU A 21 10.51 10.00 0.37
C LEU A 21 11.10 8.88 1.21
N ILE A 22 10.60 8.72 2.43
CA ILE A 22 10.98 7.63 3.33
C ILE A 22 9.72 6.82 3.63
N GLN A 23 9.77 5.52 3.32
CA GLN A 23 8.73 4.56 3.64
C GLN A 23 9.23 3.62 4.74
N ILE A 24 8.46 3.52 5.82
CA ILE A 24 8.87 2.78 7.03
C ILE A 24 8.29 1.36 7.03
N THR A 25 7.05 1.18 6.58
CA THR A 25 6.38 -0.12 6.58
C THR A 25 5.93 -0.48 5.17
N SER A 26 5.99 -1.76 4.84
CA SER A 26 5.33 -2.26 3.64
C SER A 26 4.81 -3.68 3.85
N HIS A 27 3.52 -3.77 4.12
CA HIS A 27 2.78 -5.01 3.99
C HIS A 27 2.05 -5.04 2.63
N GLY A 28 1.85 -6.25 2.10
CA GLY A 28 1.42 -6.56 0.73
C GLY A 28 0.45 -5.56 0.09
N GLY A 29 0.96 -4.80 -0.88
CA GLY A 29 0.21 -3.89 -1.75
C GLY A 29 0.53 -4.11 -3.24
N SER A 30 -0.19 -3.40 -4.12
CA SER A 30 0.05 -3.48 -5.57
C SER A 30 1.34 -2.75 -5.96
N ARG A 31 2.35 -3.52 -6.38
CA ARG A 31 3.63 -2.99 -6.89
C ARG A 31 3.46 -1.92 -7.97
N ARG A 32 2.46 -2.08 -8.84
CA ARG A 32 2.16 -1.10 -9.90
C ARG A 32 1.66 0.24 -9.35
N GLN A 33 0.82 0.21 -8.32
CA GLN A 33 0.35 1.44 -7.66
C GLN A 33 1.50 2.13 -6.93
N GLU A 34 2.38 1.37 -6.28
CA GLU A 34 3.56 1.91 -5.59
C GLU A 34 4.50 2.64 -6.56
N ALA A 35 4.82 2.08 -7.73
CA ALA A 35 5.62 2.82 -8.72
C ALA A 35 4.91 4.06 -9.30
N GLN A 36 3.59 3.99 -9.50
CA GLN A 36 2.83 5.16 -9.95
C GLN A 36 2.87 6.28 -8.88
N ARG A 37 2.73 5.92 -7.60
CA ARG A 37 2.89 6.83 -6.47
C ARG A 37 4.29 7.43 -6.41
N LEU A 38 5.33 6.61 -6.50
CA LEU A 38 6.72 7.08 -6.57
C LEU A 38 6.91 8.08 -7.72
N GLY A 39 6.35 7.78 -8.90
CA GLY A 39 6.40 8.67 -10.06
C GLY A 39 5.56 9.95 -9.94
N ARG A 40 4.62 10.06 -8.98
CA ARG A 40 3.91 11.31 -8.66
C ARG A 40 4.73 12.19 -7.72
N ILE A 41 5.39 11.57 -6.74
CA ILE A 41 6.15 12.26 -5.68
C ILE A 41 7.55 12.69 -6.18
N LEU A 42 8.23 11.86 -6.96
CA LEU A 42 9.62 12.09 -7.41
C LEU A 42 9.73 12.89 -8.72
N ARG A 43 8.69 13.64 -9.11
CA ARG A 43 8.69 14.40 -10.38
C ARG A 43 9.70 15.54 -10.35
N ALA A 44 10.30 15.83 -11.50
CA ALA A 44 11.15 17.00 -11.68
C ALA A 44 10.40 18.29 -11.32
N LYS A 45 11.07 19.20 -10.61
CA LYS A 45 10.48 20.45 -10.11
C LYS A 45 10.82 21.63 -11.00
N ARG A 46 9.89 22.55 -11.15
CA ARG A 46 10.12 23.83 -11.86
C ARG A 46 11.11 24.69 -11.05
N GLY A 47 12.17 25.16 -11.72
CA GLY A 47 13.17 26.06 -11.12
C GLY A 47 14.56 25.46 -10.95
N THR A 48 14.77 24.18 -11.25
CA THR A 48 16.13 23.67 -11.50
C THR A 48 16.60 24.29 -12.81
N GLY A 49 17.62 25.15 -12.73
CA GLY A 49 18.14 25.86 -13.90
C GLY A 49 18.68 24.90 -14.96
N PRO A 50 18.94 25.38 -16.19
CA PRO A 50 19.59 24.57 -17.21
C PRO A 50 21.01 24.22 -16.72
N GLY A 51 21.18 23.01 -16.17
CA GLY A 51 22.46 22.52 -15.65
C GLY A 51 22.39 21.80 -14.30
N ASP A 52 21.29 21.91 -13.54
CA ASP A 52 21.14 21.18 -12.28
C ASP A 52 20.54 19.79 -12.50
N GLU A 53 21.28 18.74 -12.13
CA GLU A 53 20.78 17.37 -12.06
C GLU A 53 19.70 17.27 -10.98
N TYR A 54 18.44 17.08 -11.38
CA TYR A 54 17.35 16.84 -10.45
C TYR A 54 17.50 15.45 -9.83
N ASN A 55 17.93 15.42 -8.57
CA ASN A 55 18.14 14.18 -7.81
C ASN A 55 17.04 14.03 -6.75
N ALA A 56 16.18 13.02 -6.93
CA ALA A 56 15.16 12.64 -5.97
C ALA A 56 15.50 11.26 -5.37
N TYR A 57 15.27 11.11 -4.07
CA TYR A 57 15.64 9.90 -3.33
C TYR A 57 14.42 9.23 -2.71
N TYR A 58 14.38 7.91 -2.82
CA TYR A 58 13.39 7.06 -2.18
C TYR A 58 14.08 6.04 -1.29
N TYR A 59 13.74 6.05 -0.01
CA TYR A 59 14.23 5.11 1.00
C TYR A 59 13.08 4.24 1.46
N SER A 60 13.31 2.92 1.48
CA SER A 60 12.45 1.95 2.14
C SER A 60 13.23 1.38 3.32
N LEU A 61 12.74 1.57 4.53
CA LEU A 61 13.26 0.86 5.70
C LEU A 61 12.68 -0.55 5.69
N VAL A 62 13.52 -1.53 6.02
CA VAL A 62 13.16 -2.95 6.00
C VAL A 62 13.78 -3.61 7.22
N SER A 63 12.96 -4.27 8.02
CA SER A 63 13.41 -5.04 9.18
C SER A 63 14.02 -6.36 8.71
N GLN A 64 15.31 -6.54 8.98
CA GLN A 64 16.04 -7.77 8.62
C GLN A 64 15.42 -8.99 9.33
N ASP A 65 15.52 -10.16 8.68
CA ASP A 65 14.99 -11.43 9.17
C ASP A 65 13.48 -11.45 9.48
N THR A 66 12.72 -10.53 8.88
CA THR A 66 11.26 -10.50 8.93
C THR A 66 10.62 -10.80 7.57
N ALA A 67 9.29 -10.95 7.56
CA ALA A 67 8.52 -11.07 6.32
C ALA A 67 8.70 -9.88 5.36
N GLU A 68 9.10 -8.70 5.85
CA GLU A 68 9.33 -7.51 5.02
C GLU A 68 10.43 -7.73 3.97
N MET A 69 11.43 -8.57 4.27
CA MET A 69 12.53 -8.90 3.35
C MET A 69 12.02 -9.50 2.03
N TYR A 70 11.04 -10.39 2.11
CA TYR A 70 10.43 -11.01 0.92
C TYR A 70 9.73 -9.99 0.02
N PHE A 71 9.04 -9.02 0.61
CA PHE A 71 8.39 -7.95 -0.14
C PHE A 71 9.40 -6.96 -0.71
N ALA A 72 10.48 -6.66 0.02
CA ALA A 72 11.56 -5.80 -0.43
C ALA A 72 12.27 -6.36 -1.67
N GLU A 73 12.54 -7.67 -1.71
CA GLU A 73 13.16 -8.32 -2.88
C GLU A 73 12.27 -8.18 -4.14
N LYS A 74 10.96 -8.41 -3.98
CA LYS A 74 9.99 -8.24 -5.07
C LYS A 74 9.91 -6.79 -5.54
N ARG A 75 10.00 -5.81 -4.62
CA ARG A 75 10.04 -4.38 -4.93
C ARG A 75 11.30 -4.03 -5.69
N GLN A 76 12.47 -4.46 -5.23
CA GLN A 76 13.75 -4.25 -5.92
C GLN A 76 13.66 -4.74 -7.36
N ARG A 77 13.24 -5.98 -7.57
CA ARG A 77 13.11 -6.56 -8.92
C ARG A 77 12.18 -5.74 -9.80
N PHE A 78 11.07 -5.28 -9.25
CA PHE A 78 10.10 -4.48 -9.98
C PHE A 78 10.65 -3.09 -10.34
N LEU A 79 11.28 -2.38 -9.40
CA LEU A 79 11.86 -1.05 -9.63
C LEU A 79 13.00 -1.09 -10.66
N VAL A 80 13.88 -2.08 -10.55
CA VAL A 80 14.96 -2.29 -11.53
C VAL A 80 14.39 -2.55 -12.92
N ASN A 81 13.34 -3.36 -13.03
CA ASN A 81 12.67 -3.61 -14.32
C ASN A 81 12.00 -2.36 -14.92
N GLN A 82 11.64 -1.37 -14.10
CA GLN A 82 11.12 -0.09 -14.58
C GLN A 82 12.24 0.92 -14.91
N GLY A 83 13.50 0.55 -14.74
CA GLY A 83 14.66 1.39 -15.05
C GLY A 83 15.13 2.29 -13.90
N TYR A 84 14.61 2.11 -12.68
CA TYR A 84 15.11 2.86 -11.52
C TYR A 84 16.46 2.34 -11.03
N ALA A 85 17.36 3.26 -10.69
CA ALA A 85 18.58 2.93 -9.95
C ALA A 85 18.21 2.48 -8.53
N PHE A 86 18.75 1.34 -8.09
CA PHE A 86 18.44 0.75 -6.80
C PHE A 86 19.72 0.34 -6.08
N LYS A 87 19.82 0.70 -4.79
CA LYS A 87 20.96 0.35 -3.94
C LYS A 87 20.44 -0.18 -2.61
N VAL A 88 20.95 -1.34 -2.20
CA VAL A 88 20.75 -1.87 -0.85
C VAL A 88 21.82 -1.27 0.06
N VAL A 89 21.40 -0.66 1.17
CA VAL A 89 22.29 -0.06 2.17
C VAL A 89 22.06 -0.79 3.50
N THR A 90 23.08 -1.45 4.01
CA THR A 90 23.02 -2.20 5.28
C THR A 90 23.44 -1.34 6.47
N ARG A 91 24.34 -0.40 6.26
CA ARG A 91 24.81 0.56 7.27
C ARG A 91 24.87 1.94 6.64
N LEU A 92 24.29 2.92 7.32
CA LEU A 92 24.42 4.31 6.94
C LEU A 92 25.71 4.86 7.57
N PRO A 93 26.62 5.42 6.75
CA PRO A 93 27.86 5.99 7.27
C PRO A 93 27.54 7.16 8.22
N GLY A 94 28.29 7.25 9.32
CA GLY A 94 28.15 8.35 10.29
C GLY A 94 27.08 8.15 11.36
N MET A 95 26.23 7.11 11.29
CA MET A 95 25.24 6.85 12.34
C MET A 95 25.86 6.59 13.72
N GLU A 96 27.02 5.94 13.78
CA GLU A 96 27.68 5.60 15.05
C GLU A 96 28.27 6.83 15.76
N SER A 97 28.58 7.89 15.00
CA SER A 97 29.15 9.14 15.50
C SER A 97 28.10 10.23 15.75
N GLU A 98 26.84 10.01 15.35
CA GLU A 98 25.79 11.01 15.45
C GLU A 98 25.27 11.10 16.89
N GLU A 99 25.46 12.25 17.52
CA GLU A 99 24.92 12.53 18.83
C GLU A 99 23.40 12.81 18.73
N GLY A 100 22.63 12.32 19.71
CA GLY A 100 21.18 12.59 19.76
C GLY A 100 20.30 11.60 19.01
N LEU A 101 20.82 10.47 18.54
CA LEU A 101 19.99 9.37 18.06
C LEU A 101 19.07 8.85 19.19
N GLY A 102 17.79 8.76 18.89
CA GLY A 102 16.81 8.11 19.78
C GLY A 102 17.13 6.63 19.97
N LEU A 103 16.62 6.05 21.05
CA LEU A 103 16.79 4.63 21.39
C LEU A 103 18.27 4.19 21.53
N SER A 104 19.17 5.11 21.92
CA SER A 104 20.60 4.82 22.11
C SER A 104 20.87 3.96 23.36
N THR A 105 20.04 4.08 24.40
CA THR A 105 20.21 3.32 25.65
C THR A 105 19.32 2.08 25.68
N LYS A 106 19.82 0.99 26.28
CA LYS A 106 19.05 -0.24 26.48
C LYS A 106 17.77 0.01 27.30
N GLU A 107 17.81 0.94 28.24
CA GLU A 107 16.65 1.32 29.03
C GLU A 107 15.53 1.91 28.16
N SER A 108 15.84 2.87 27.30
CA SER A 108 14.85 3.47 26.38
C SER A 108 14.29 2.45 25.38
N GLN A 109 15.12 1.51 24.93
CA GLN A 109 14.68 0.40 24.07
C GLN A 109 13.72 -0.54 24.81
N LEU A 110 14.00 -0.88 26.07
CA LEU A 110 13.12 -1.73 26.89
C LEU A 110 11.80 -1.04 27.21
N GLN A 111 11.81 0.27 27.46
CA GLN A 111 10.60 1.06 27.67
C GLN A 111 9.70 1.03 26.42
N LEU A 112 10.28 1.24 25.23
CA LEU A 112 9.52 1.11 23.98
C LEU A 112 8.99 -0.31 23.79
N LEU A 113 9.79 -1.33 24.09
CA LEU A 113 9.36 -2.72 23.99
C LEU A 113 8.17 -3.02 24.92
N GLN A 114 8.20 -2.52 26.16
CA GLN A 114 7.09 -2.67 27.08
C GLN A 114 5.82 -1.98 26.59
N GLN A 115 5.96 -0.80 26.00
CA GLN A 115 4.82 -0.10 25.37
C GLN A 115 4.24 -0.95 24.24
N VAL A 116 5.08 -1.45 23.33
CA VAL A 116 4.65 -2.30 22.21
C VAL A 116 3.99 -3.60 22.69
N LEU A 117 4.49 -4.22 23.77
CA LEU A 117 3.87 -5.41 24.36
C LEU A 117 2.52 -5.11 25.02
N ALA A 118 2.29 -3.88 25.47
CA ALA A 118 1.03 -3.44 26.05
C ALA A 118 0.01 -3.00 24.98
N THR A 119 0.47 -2.67 23.77
CA THR A 119 -0.36 -2.29 22.63
C THR A 119 -1.19 -3.48 22.13
N SER A 120 -2.46 -3.23 21.79
CA SER A 120 -3.36 -4.25 21.25
C SER A 120 -3.18 -4.48 19.74
N GLU A 121 -3.55 -5.67 19.27
CA GLU A 121 -3.52 -6.03 17.84
C GLU A 121 -4.35 -5.08 16.95
N SER A 122 -5.28 -4.30 17.52
CA SER A 122 -6.04 -3.27 16.80
C SER A 122 -5.12 -2.24 16.13
N ASP A 123 -4.02 -1.89 16.78
CA ASP A 123 -3.15 -0.79 16.36
C ASP A 123 -2.17 -1.26 15.28
N ALA A 124 -2.06 -2.57 15.08
CA ALA A 124 -1.30 -3.20 14.00
C ALA A 124 -2.15 -3.44 12.74
N ARG A 125 -3.46 -3.18 12.77
CA ARG A 125 -4.31 -3.35 11.59
C ARG A 125 -4.21 -2.12 10.70
N ASP A 126 -3.86 -2.38 9.44
CA ASP A 126 -3.97 -1.38 8.39
C ASP A 126 -5.45 -1.03 8.16
N GLU A 127 -5.72 0.23 7.82
CA GLU A 127 -7.00 0.64 7.24
C GLU A 127 -7.28 -0.16 5.96
N GLU A 128 -8.42 -0.86 5.94
CA GLU A 128 -8.89 -1.59 4.76
C GLU A 128 -9.40 -0.59 3.72
N GLU A 129 -8.79 -0.58 2.53
CA GLU A 129 -9.31 0.23 1.43
C GLU A 129 -10.60 -0.37 0.87
N PRO A 130 -11.65 0.44 0.62
CA PRO A 130 -12.86 -0.05 -0.02
C PRO A 130 -12.53 -0.68 -1.38
N GLY A 131 -12.68 -2.00 -1.49
CA GLY A 131 -12.49 -2.75 -2.73
C GLY A 131 -11.21 -3.60 -2.83
N GLN A 132 -10.30 -3.54 -1.86
CA GLN A 132 -9.17 -4.48 -1.79
C GLN A 132 -9.54 -5.70 -0.93
N THR A 133 -10.27 -6.66 -1.50
CA THR A 133 -10.41 -7.98 -0.85
C THR A 133 -9.07 -8.69 -0.91
N ALA A 134 -8.33 -8.68 0.21
CA ALA A 134 -7.14 -9.48 0.36
C ALA A 134 -7.55 -10.96 0.28
N SER A 135 -7.17 -11.63 -0.81
CA SER A 135 -7.21 -13.08 -0.95
C SER A 135 -6.00 -13.73 -0.28
N SER A 136 -5.66 -13.31 0.95
CA SER A 136 -4.67 -14.02 1.77
C SER A 136 -5.39 -15.08 2.60
N GLY A 137 -5.17 -16.35 2.23
CA GLY A 137 -5.68 -17.51 2.94
C GLY A 137 -5.22 -17.55 4.40
N GLY A 138 -6.17 -17.84 5.28
CA GLY A 138 -6.02 -18.02 6.72
C GLY A 138 -7.40 -18.08 7.35
N GLY A 139 -7.89 -19.29 7.63
CA GLY A 139 -9.30 -19.56 7.88
C GLY A 139 -9.92 -18.80 9.06
N ALA A 140 -10.99 -18.06 8.78
CA ALA A 140 -12.15 -17.89 9.65
C ALA A 140 -13.29 -17.40 8.76
N MET A 141 -14.27 -18.27 8.53
CA MET A 141 -15.42 -18.03 7.67
C MET A 141 -16.36 -17.02 8.35
N LYS A 142 -16.02 -15.72 8.32
CA LYS A 142 -16.90 -14.64 8.76
C LYS A 142 -17.94 -14.42 7.67
N LYS A 143 -19.17 -14.85 7.97
CA LYS A 143 -20.37 -14.74 7.16
C LYS A 143 -20.62 -13.27 6.78
N VAL A 144 -20.17 -12.85 5.60
CA VAL A 144 -20.49 -11.54 5.02
C VAL A 144 -21.94 -11.58 4.53
N GLN A 145 -22.84 -11.06 5.35
CA GLN A 145 -24.14 -10.57 4.90
C GLN A 145 -23.91 -9.21 4.24
N SER A 146 -23.80 -9.18 2.91
CA SER A 146 -24.12 -8.05 2.01
C SER A 146 -23.30 -8.10 0.71
N ALA A 147 -23.67 -9.01 -0.18
CA ALA A 147 -23.50 -8.86 -1.62
C ALA A 147 -24.69 -9.56 -2.29
N PRO A 148 -25.21 -9.05 -3.42
CA PRO A 148 -26.33 -9.69 -4.10
C PRO A 148 -25.92 -11.11 -4.48
N ALA A 149 -26.70 -12.09 -4.03
CA ALA A 149 -26.42 -13.49 -4.25
C ALA A 149 -26.33 -13.77 -5.76
N PHE A 150 -25.16 -14.20 -6.23
CA PHE A 150 -25.02 -14.76 -7.57
C PHE A 150 -25.78 -16.10 -7.60
N GLN A 151 -27.05 -16.06 -8.02
CA GLN A 151 -27.84 -17.25 -8.23
C GLN A 151 -27.31 -18.00 -9.45
N ARG A 152 -26.64 -19.14 -9.21
CA ARG A 152 -26.34 -20.10 -10.27
C ARG A 152 -27.66 -20.66 -10.80
N ARG A 153 -28.18 -20.11 -11.91
CA ARG A 153 -29.26 -20.75 -12.66
C ARG A 153 -28.66 -21.91 -13.44
N SER A 154 -29.17 -23.12 -13.21
CA SER A 154 -28.89 -24.28 -14.05
C SER A 154 -29.36 -23.96 -15.47
N ALA A 155 -28.42 -23.81 -16.41
CA ALA A 155 -28.70 -23.52 -17.80
C ALA A 155 -28.30 -24.72 -18.66
N THR A 156 -29.12 -25.07 -19.66
CA THR A 156 -28.83 -26.13 -20.64
C THR A 156 -27.83 -25.61 -21.68
N MET A 157 -27.03 -26.50 -22.29
CA MET A 157 -25.98 -26.12 -23.26
C MET A 157 -26.47 -25.22 -24.41
N ALA A 158 -27.76 -25.31 -24.80
CA ALA A 158 -28.36 -24.47 -25.83
C ALA A 158 -28.51 -22.98 -25.44
N SER A 159 -28.69 -22.69 -24.14
CA SER A 159 -28.83 -21.32 -23.64
C SER A 159 -27.51 -20.54 -23.61
N LEU A 160 -26.37 -21.23 -23.52
CA LEU A 160 -25.03 -20.64 -23.54
C LEU A 160 -24.58 -20.28 -24.96
N SER A 161 -25.15 -20.92 -25.99
CA SER A 161 -24.80 -20.67 -27.39
C SER A 161 -25.64 -19.58 -28.06
N GLY A 162 -26.47 -18.85 -27.30
CA GLY A 162 -27.29 -17.74 -27.83
C GLY A 162 -28.42 -18.19 -28.75
N ALA A 163 -28.85 -19.44 -28.67
CA ALA A 163 -29.94 -19.98 -29.49
C ALA A 163 -31.35 -19.62 -28.94
N ASP A 164 -31.44 -19.24 -27.66
CA ASP A 164 -32.70 -18.81 -27.06
C ASP A 164 -32.91 -17.30 -27.26
N GLU A 165 -34.06 -16.96 -27.86
CA GLU A 165 -34.49 -15.63 -28.26
C GLU A 165 -34.54 -14.67 -27.06
N THR A 166 -33.94 -13.49 -27.21
CA THR A 166 -33.71 -12.50 -26.16
C THR A 166 -35.02 -11.86 -25.67
N VAL A 167 -35.59 -12.35 -24.58
CA VAL A 167 -36.70 -11.65 -23.89
C VAL A 167 -36.12 -10.63 -22.91
N TYR A 168 -36.20 -9.36 -23.29
CA TYR A 168 -35.79 -8.22 -22.45
C TYR A 168 -36.76 -8.07 -21.27
N THR A 169 -36.26 -8.21 -20.04
CA THR A 169 -37.05 -7.98 -18.82
C THR A 169 -36.56 -6.70 -18.15
N GLU A 170 -37.39 -5.65 -18.17
CA GLU A 170 -37.13 -4.43 -17.40
C GLU A 170 -37.55 -4.63 -15.93
N PHE A 171 -36.66 -4.28 -15.00
CA PHE A 171 -36.99 -4.18 -13.59
C PHE A 171 -37.29 -2.72 -13.26
N ARG A 172 -38.55 -2.40 -12.92
CA ARG A 172 -38.92 -1.08 -12.39
C ARG A 172 -38.47 -0.96 -10.93
N SER A 173 -37.54 -0.05 -10.65
CA SER A 173 -37.21 0.39 -9.30
C SER A 173 -38.32 1.31 -8.77
N GLY A 174 -39.05 0.86 -7.74
CA GLY A 174 -40.10 1.64 -7.09
C GLY A 174 -39.53 2.84 -6.34
N GLN A 175 -40.01 4.04 -6.69
CA GLN A 175 -39.89 5.24 -5.87
C GLN A 175 -40.89 5.20 -4.72
N SER A 176 -40.37 5.51 -3.54
CA SER A 176 -41.06 5.73 -2.27
C SER A 176 -42.01 6.93 -2.33
N ALA A 177 -43.24 6.77 -1.82
CA ALA A 177 -44.06 7.88 -1.37
C ALA A 177 -44.62 7.55 0.02
N ALA A 178 -44.21 8.34 1.01
CA ALA A 178 -44.73 8.32 2.37
C ALA A 178 -45.66 9.53 2.55
N LYS A 179 -46.88 9.22 3.03
CA LYS A 179 -47.95 10.07 3.58
C LYS A 179 -48.51 11.21 2.73
#